data_AF-A0AAI9ZSL7-F1
#
_entry.id   AF-A0AAI9ZSL7-F1
#
_cell.length_a   1.000
_cell.length_b   1.000
_cell.length_c   1.000
_cell.angle_alpha   90.00
_cell.angle_beta   90.00
_cell.angle_gamma   90.00
#
_symmetry.space_group_name_H-M   'P 1'
#
loop_
_entity.id
_entity.type
_entity.pdbx_description
1 polymer ?
#
loop_
_entity_poly.entity_id
_entity_poly.type
_entity_poly.pdbx_seq_one_letter_code
_entity_poly.pdbx_strand_id
1 'polypeptide(L)'
;MFIYFLFFQLLAWTFAQTNFTNPIIWQDLPDIDLILHGDAYYYSASTFHFSPGAVIARSYDLVNWEYLSHSVPSLDFETTEGFDLVSGPGQRYNQGIFASYFNYRKSTDTFYWGGCIVGDWKTLNNILMVPDDGWHTVNKGDEIEGVEVSGTTIWLRLEVGVNSLYDQEGRFSFSTDGVNFESLGEPHQEIDRGFVYFMGYRYGVFNYATLARGGAVTIKSLSIRE
;
A
#
# COMPACT_ATOMS: atom_id res chain seq x y z
N MET A 1 -28.02 17.68 -53.03
CA MET A 1 -28.09 17.93 -51.57
C MET A 1 -27.19 16.91 -50.90
N PHE A 2 -25.98 17.30 -50.50
CA PHE A 2 -25.02 16.42 -49.83
C PHE A 2 -25.10 16.69 -48.33
N ILE A 3 -25.40 15.66 -47.54
CA ILE A 3 -25.40 15.71 -46.08
C ILE A 3 -24.03 15.20 -45.62
N TYR A 4 -23.23 16.08 -45.02
CA TYR A 4 -22.00 15.70 -44.34
C TYR A 4 -22.31 15.41 -42.87
N PHE A 5 -22.00 14.19 -42.41
CA PHE A 5 -21.98 13.88 -40.98
C PHE A 5 -20.58 14.19 -40.44
N LEU A 6 -20.50 15.18 -39.56
CA LEU A 6 -19.29 15.47 -38.80
C LEU A 6 -19.28 14.55 -37.56
N PHE A 7 -18.43 13.54 -37.56
CA PHE A 7 -18.18 12.72 -36.38
C PHE A 7 -17.16 13.45 -35.49
N PHE A 8 -17.61 14.05 -34.39
CA PHE A 8 -16.72 14.49 -33.32
C PHE A 8 -16.33 13.26 -32.50
N GLN A 9 -15.14 12.70 -32.73
CA GLN A 9 -14.51 11.83 -31.73
C GLN A 9 -13.98 12.73 -30.61
N LEU A 10 -14.67 12.73 -29.47
CA LEU A 10 -14.13 13.27 -28.22
C LEU A 10 -13.01 12.32 -27.76
N LEU A 11 -11.78 12.60 -28.17
CA LEU A 11 -10.60 12.07 -27.49
C LEU A 11 -10.45 12.84 -26.18
N ALA A 12 -11.00 12.29 -25.10
CA ALA A 12 -10.69 12.77 -23.76
C ALA A 12 -9.25 12.33 -23.43
N TRP A 13 -8.32 13.26 -23.59
CA TRP A 13 -6.97 13.12 -23.04
C TRP A 13 -7.07 13.41 -21.54
N THR A 14 -6.91 12.39 -20.70
CA THR A 14 -6.68 12.59 -19.26
C THR A 14 -5.27 13.14 -19.09
N PHE A 15 -5.15 14.44 -18.88
CA PHE A 15 -3.89 15.04 -18.45
C PHE A 15 -3.74 14.84 -16.94
N ALA A 16 -2.59 14.32 -16.49
CA ALA A 16 -2.26 14.35 -15.08
C ALA A 16 -2.26 15.80 -14.58
N GLN A 17 -2.90 16.07 -13.43
CA GLN A 17 -2.97 17.40 -12.86
C GLN A 17 -1.56 17.90 -12.51
N THR A 18 -1.11 18.99 -13.14
CA THR A 18 0.26 19.51 -12.97
C THR A 18 0.45 20.39 -11.74
N ASN A 19 -0.64 20.80 -11.09
CA ASN A 19 -0.64 21.61 -9.88
C ASN A 19 -1.48 20.94 -8.78
N PHE A 20 -0.83 20.47 -7.72
CA PHE A 20 -1.45 19.97 -6.50
C PHE A 20 -0.70 20.51 -5.28
N THR A 21 -1.28 20.37 -4.09
CA THR A 21 -0.62 20.76 -2.84
C THR A 21 -0.74 19.60 -1.85
N ASN A 22 0.38 19.28 -1.20
CA ASN A 22 0.38 18.29 -0.13
C ASN A 22 -0.05 18.93 1.21
N PRO A 23 -0.73 18.17 2.09
CA PRO A 23 -1.19 16.79 1.86
C PRO A 23 -2.38 16.73 0.88
N ILE A 24 -2.39 15.74 -0.03
CA ILE A 24 -3.50 15.53 -0.98
C ILE A 24 -4.83 15.32 -0.24
N ILE A 25 -4.77 14.57 0.86
CA ILE A 25 -5.91 14.33 1.75
C ILE A 25 -5.49 14.71 3.15
N TRP A 26 -6.13 15.74 3.68
CA TRP A 26 -5.83 16.24 5.02
C TRP A 26 -6.66 15.50 6.08
N GLN A 27 -6.46 14.20 6.16
CA GLN A 27 -7.12 13.33 7.14
C GLN A 27 -6.13 12.34 7.75
N ASP A 28 -6.53 11.80 8.88
CA ASP A 28 -5.79 10.78 9.60
C ASP A 28 -6.08 9.39 9.03
N LEU A 29 -5.48 9.12 7.87
CA LEU A 29 -5.63 7.89 7.10
C LEU A 29 -4.24 7.26 6.84
N PRO A 30 -3.57 6.71 7.86
CA PRO A 30 -2.26 6.06 7.70
C PRO A 30 -2.39 4.68 7.01
N ASP A 31 -1.25 4.08 6.67
CA ASP A 31 -1.15 2.76 6.04
C ASP A 31 -1.99 2.62 4.76
N ILE A 32 -1.91 3.62 3.88
CA ILE A 32 -2.64 3.64 2.61
C ILE A 32 -2.21 2.46 1.74
N ASP A 33 -3.19 1.68 1.27
CA ASP A 33 -3.04 0.67 0.23
C ASP A 33 -3.85 1.06 -1.00
N LEU A 34 -3.21 1.09 -2.16
CA LEU A 34 -3.75 1.68 -3.38
C LEU A 34 -3.69 0.69 -4.55
N ILE A 35 -4.80 0.57 -5.27
CA ILE A 35 -4.90 -0.19 -6.52
C ILE A 35 -5.44 0.66 -7.66
N LEU A 36 -5.05 0.35 -8.89
CA LEU A 36 -5.70 0.83 -10.11
C LEU A 36 -6.61 -0.29 -10.64
N HIS A 37 -7.89 0.02 -10.84
CA HIS A 37 -8.83 -0.90 -11.47
C HIS A 37 -9.75 -0.17 -12.45
N GLY A 38 -9.74 -0.59 -13.71
CA GLY A 38 -10.41 0.14 -14.78
C GLY A 38 -9.69 1.46 -15.06
N ASP A 39 -10.42 2.57 -14.98
CA ASP A 39 -9.94 3.94 -15.19
C ASP A 39 -9.75 4.72 -13.88
N ALA A 40 -9.90 4.07 -12.72
CA ALA A 40 -9.85 4.72 -11.42
C ALA A 40 -8.88 4.05 -10.44
N TYR A 41 -8.24 4.89 -9.63
CA TYR A 41 -7.48 4.51 -8.45
C TYR A 41 -8.41 4.39 -7.26
N TYR A 42 -8.20 3.36 -6.46
CA TYR A 42 -8.90 3.12 -5.21
C TYR A 42 -7.88 2.98 -4.09
N TYR A 43 -8.14 3.56 -2.91
CA TYR A 43 -7.33 3.26 -1.74
C TYR A 43 -8.16 2.90 -0.52
N SER A 44 -7.55 2.08 0.35
CA SER A 44 -7.97 1.87 1.74
C SER A 44 -6.89 2.32 2.70
N ALA A 45 -7.28 2.70 3.92
CA ALA A 45 -6.35 3.17 4.95
C ALA A 45 -6.75 2.64 6.33
N SER A 46 -5.80 2.67 7.27
CA SER A 46 -6.08 2.47 8.68
C SER A 46 -6.98 3.59 9.19
N THR A 47 -7.93 3.23 10.05
CA THR A 47 -8.88 4.20 10.62
C THR A 47 -8.97 4.09 12.14
N PHE A 48 -8.16 3.22 12.75
CA PHE A 48 -8.15 2.95 14.18
C PHE A 48 -9.57 2.85 14.74
N HIS A 49 -9.95 3.79 15.60
CA HIS A 49 -11.17 3.79 16.40
C HIS A 49 -12.43 4.24 15.63
N PHE A 50 -12.26 4.77 14.41
CA PHE A 50 -13.40 5.20 13.61
C PHE A 50 -14.26 4.03 13.17
N SER A 51 -15.56 4.21 13.34
CA SER A 51 -16.60 3.30 12.88
C SER A 51 -17.68 4.10 12.14
N PRO A 52 -18.04 3.75 10.88
CA PRO A 52 -17.44 2.71 10.05
C PRO A 52 -15.95 2.98 9.75
N GLY A 53 -15.18 1.93 9.48
CA GLY A 53 -13.72 1.98 9.35
C GLY A 53 -13.19 1.32 8.07
N ALA A 54 -11.87 1.36 7.86
CA ALA A 54 -11.23 0.92 6.63
C ALA A 54 -11.86 1.56 5.38
N VAL A 55 -11.73 2.89 5.28
CA VAL A 55 -12.28 3.69 4.19
C VAL A 55 -11.97 3.09 2.81
N ILE A 56 -12.90 3.19 1.87
CA ILE A 56 -12.62 3.04 0.44
C ILE A 56 -12.84 4.38 -0.22
N ALA A 57 -11.77 4.95 -0.77
CA ALA A 57 -11.82 6.18 -1.56
C ALA A 57 -11.45 5.91 -3.02
N ARG A 58 -11.92 6.76 -3.92
CA ARG A 58 -11.64 6.68 -5.36
C ARG A 58 -11.10 7.99 -5.91
N SER A 59 -10.20 7.92 -6.87
CA SER A 59 -9.73 9.04 -7.67
C SER A 59 -9.46 8.62 -9.11
N TYR A 60 -9.57 9.56 -10.04
CA TYR A 60 -9.22 9.36 -11.45
C TYR A 60 -7.86 9.99 -11.81
N ASP A 61 -7.27 10.75 -10.88
CA ASP A 61 -6.09 11.59 -11.13
C ASP A 61 -5.05 11.59 -9.97
N LEU A 62 -5.27 10.77 -8.94
CA LEU A 62 -4.49 10.69 -7.69
C LEU A 62 -4.50 11.97 -6.82
N VAL A 63 -5.24 13.00 -7.21
CA VAL A 63 -5.30 14.30 -6.51
C VAL A 63 -6.67 14.55 -5.91
N ASN A 64 -7.73 14.35 -6.69
CA ASN A 64 -9.11 14.57 -6.26
C ASN A 64 -9.70 13.21 -5.85
N TRP A 65 -10.00 13.07 -4.56
CA TRP A 65 -10.49 11.83 -3.98
C TRP A 65 -11.90 11.98 -3.43
N GLU A 66 -12.74 10.98 -3.68
CA GLU A 66 -14.08 10.86 -3.12
C GLU A 66 -14.20 9.64 -2.22
N TYR A 67 -14.96 9.76 -1.12
CA TYR A 67 -15.29 8.63 -0.26
C TYR A 67 -16.40 7.81 -0.91
N LEU A 68 -16.14 6.52 -1.15
CA LEU A 68 -17.14 5.62 -1.71
C LEU A 68 -17.85 4.81 -0.64
N SER A 69 -17.08 4.23 0.29
CA SER A 69 -17.60 3.28 1.28
C SER A 69 -16.58 3.02 2.39
N HIS A 70 -16.85 2.00 3.19
CA HIS A 70 -16.00 1.46 4.25
C HIS A 70 -15.99 -0.07 4.13
N SER A 71 -14.81 -0.68 4.21
CA SER A 71 -14.65 -2.14 4.20
C SER A 71 -15.12 -2.77 5.50
N VAL A 72 -15.12 -2.00 6.60
CA VAL A 72 -15.63 -2.41 7.91
C VAL A 72 -16.84 -1.54 8.27
N PRO A 73 -18.09 -2.02 8.08
CA PRO A 73 -19.30 -1.22 8.24
C PRO A 73 -19.65 -0.84 9.69
N SER A 74 -19.24 -1.67 10.67
CA SER A 74 -19.33 -1.35 12.09
C SER A 74 -18.15 -1.96 12.83
N LEU A 75 -17.79 -1.31 13.93
CA LEU A 75 -16.78 -1.71 14.90
C LEU A 75 -17.45 -1.55 16.25
N ASP A 76 -17.95 -2.66 16.78
CA ASP A 76 -18.60 -2.68 18.08
C ASP A 76 -17.55 -3.08 19.11
N PHE A 77 -17.01 -2.09 19.82
CA PHE A 77 -16.10 -2.35 20.93
C PHE A 77 -16.90 -2.90 22.13
N GLU A 78 -16.43 -3.98 22.76
CA GLU A 78 -17.09 -4.57 23.93
C GLU A 78 -17.21 -3.59 25.11
N THR A 79 -16.28 -2.63 25.19
CA THR A 79 -16.35 -1.51 26.12
C THR A 79 -16.22 -0.18 25.36
N THR A 80 -17.00 0.82 25.76
CA THR A 80 -16.87 2.20 25.27
C THR A 80 -15.90 3.03 26.10
N GLU A 81 -15.36 2.43 27.17
CA GLU A 81 -14.51 3.12 28.13
C GLU A 81 -13.19 3.54 27.49
N GLY A 82 -12.97 4.86 27.42
CA GLY A 82 -11.81 5.47 26.77
C GLY A 82 -11.98 5.77 25.28
N PHE A 83 -13.11 5.39 24.67
CA PHE A 83 -13.58 5.98 23.40
C PHE A 83 -14.46 7.22 23.64
N ASP A 84 -15.12 7.29 24.79
CA ASP A 84 -16.02 8.38 25.18
C ASP A 84 -15.35 9.50 26.01
N LEU A 85 -14.08 9.32 26.39
CA LEU A 85 -13.29 10.22 27.25
C LEU A 85 -13.94 10.54 28.62
N VAL A 86 -14.86 9.69 29.11
CA VAL A 86 -15.67 9.98 30.31
C VAL A 86 -14.94 9.66 31.63
N SER A 87 -14.15 8.58 31.71
CA SER A 87 -13.61 8.06 32.99
C SER A 87 -12.14 8.37 33.29
N GLY A 88 -11.45 9.19 32.49
CA GLY A 88 -10.04 9.53 32.70
C GLY A 88 -9.24 9.54 31.39
N PRO A 89 -7.89 9.45 31.42
CA PRO A 89 -7.01 9.57 30.24
C PRO A 89 -7.07 8.34 29.32
N GLY A 90 -8.25 7.76 29.10
CA GLY A 90 -8.43 6.66 28.15
C GLY A 90 -7.98 7.10 26.77
N GLN A 91 -6.85 6.57 26.31
CA GLN A 91 -6.31 6.82 24.98
C GLN A 91 -6.59 5.60 24.11
N ARG A 92 -7.80 5.56 23.51
CA ARG A 92 -8.18 4.52 22.54
C ARG A 92 -8.03 4.96 21.10
N TYR A 93 -7.36 6.08 20.86
CA TYR A 93 -7.13 6.61 19.52
C TYR A 93 -6.50 5.56 18.59
N ASN A 94 -5.52 4.80 19.08
CA ASN A 94 -4.84 3.74 18.33
C ASN A 94 -5.48 2.35 18.57
N GLN A 95 -6.79 2.23 18.71
CA GLN A 95 -7.46 0.92 18.85
C GLN A 95 -8.45 0.76 17.71
N GLY A 96 -8.71 -0.46 17.25
CA GLY A 96 -9.55 -0.74 16.08
C GLY A 96 -8.72 -1.15 14.87
N ILE A 97 -8.89 -0.50 13.72
CA ILE A 97 -8.35 -0.96 12.42
C ILE A 97 -6.93 -0.45 12.14
N PHE A 98 -6.04 -1.37 11.76
CA PHE A 98 -4.65 -1.13 11.35
C PHE A 98 -4.28 -1.92 10.09
N ALA A 99 -3.19 -1.48 9.45
CA ALA A 99 -2.57 -2.17 8.32
C ALA A 99 -3.58 -2.57 7.25
N SER A 100 -4.39 -1.60 6.81
CA SER A 100 -5.36 -1.80 5.73
C SER A 100 -4.69 -2.36 4.48
N TYR A 101 -5.30 -3.39 3.92
CA TYR A 101 -4.91 -4.01 2.66
C TYR A 101 -6.16 -4.17 1.80
N PHE A 102 -6.12 -3.73 0.55
CA PHE A 102 -7.27 -3.70 -0.36
C PHE A 102 -6.83 -4.10 -1.76
N ASN A 103 -7.48 -5.11 -2.33
CA ASN A 103 -7.09 -5.60 -3.65
C ASN A 103 -8.28 -6.20 -4.42
N TYR A 104 -8.08 -6.52 -5.70
CA TYR A 104 -9.07 -7.08 -6.60
C TYR A 104 -8.62 -8.46 -7.11
N ARG A 105 -9.50 -9.45 -6.98
CA ARG A 105 -9.29 -10.82 -7.44
C ARG A 105 -10.02 -11.06 -8.75
N LYS A 106 -9.25 -11.16 -9.84
CA LYS A 106 -9.79 -11.37 -11.20
C LYS A 106 -10.55 -12.69 -11.38
N SER A 107 -10.11 -13.77 -10.72
CA SER A 107 -10.73 -15.09 -10.90
C SER A 107 -12.17 -15.17 -10.37
N THR A 108 -12.52 -14.32 -9.42
CA THR A 108 -13.84 -14.27 -8.79
C THR A 108 -14.59 -12.97 -9.05
N ASP A 109 -13.95 -12.00 -9.72
CA ASP A 109 -14.49 -10.66 -9.97
C ASP A 109 -14.91 -9.94 -8.66
N THR A 110 -14.02 -9.96 -7.66
CA THR A 110 -14.31 -9.42 -6.32
C THR A 110 -13.19 -8.55 -5.79
N PHE A 111 -13.54 -7.41 -5.20
CA PHE A 111 -12.65 -6.69 -4.30
C PHE A 111 -12.65 -7.34 -2.93
N TYR A 112 -11.51 -7.32 -2.26
CA TYR A 112 -11.34 -7.85 -0.92
C TYR A 112 -10.47 -6.92 -0.09
N TRP A 113 -10.77 -6.89 1.21
CA TRP A 113 -10.03 -6.12 2.19
C TRP A 113 -9.51 -7.06 3.29
N GLY A 114 -8.35 -6.73 3.84
CA GLY A 114 -7.79 -7.35 5.03
C GLY A 114 -7.09 -6.29 5.90
N GLY A 115 -6.92 -6.59 7.18
CA GLY A 115 -6.25 -5.71 8.12
C GLY A 115 -6.33 -6.26 9.53
N CYS A 116 -5.59 -5.65 10.46
CA CYS A 116 -5.69 -5.99 11.87
C CYS A 116 -6.83 -5.21 12.52
N ILE A 117 -7.62 -5.86 13.37
CA ILE A 117 -8.64 -5.22 14.19
C ILE A 117 -8.35 -5.54 15.66
N VAL A 118 -8.04 -4.51 16.45
CA VAL A 118 -7.74 -4.62 17.88
C VAL A 118 -8.89 -4.04 18.70
N GLY A 119 -9.39 -4.81 19.67
CA GLY A 119 -10.35 -4.36 20.70
C GLY A 119 -10.00 -5.04 22.02
N ASP A 120 -10.42 -4.43 23.15
CA ASP A 120 -10.06 -4.82 24.53
C ASP A 120 -9.75 -6.30 24.73
N TRP A 121 -8.45 -6.61 24.66
CA TRP A 121 -7.83 -7.91 24.95
C TRP A 121 -8.41 -9.14 24.24
N LYS A 122 -9.20 -8.94 23.19
CA LYS A 122 -9.57 -9.97 22.21
C LYS A 122 -8.90 -9.64 20.89
N THR A 123 -7.56 -9.65 20.90
CA THR A 123 -6.82 -10.07 19.73
C THR A 123 -7.39 -11.43 19.34
N LEU A 124 -7.95 -11.54 18.13
CA LEU A 124 -7.86 -12.83 17.45
C LEU A 124 -6.36 -13.15 17.41
N ASN A 125 -5.94 -14.17 18.18
CA ASN A 125 -4.56 -14.62 18.40
C ASN A 125 -3.70 -14.48 17.14
N ASN A 126 -2.43 -14.08 17.15
CA ASN A 126 -1.46 -13.62 18.14
C ASN A 126 -0.98 -12.25 17.62
N ILE A 127 -0.53 -11.34 18.49
CA ILE A 127 0.62 -10.43 18.26
C ILE A 127 0.63 -9.29 19.29
N LEU A 128 1.79 -9.13 19.93
CA LEU A 128 2.17 -8.05 20.84
C LEU A 128 3.00 -7.03 20.04
N MET A 129 2.76 -5.73 20.21
CA MET A 129 3.77 -4.70 19.94
C MET A 129 4.03 -3.93 21.23
N VAL A 130 5.30 -3.87 21.65
CA VAL A 130 5.78 -3.05 22.76
C VAL A 130 6.24 -1.71 22.15
N PRO A 131 5.60 -0.57 22.46
CA PRO A 131 5.93 0.71 21.88
C PRO A 131 6.81 1.50 22.86
N ASP A 132 8.10 1.60 22.61
CA ASP A 132 8.94 2.57 23.34
C ASP A 132 9.75 3.42 22.36
N ASP A 133 9.67 4.73 22.57
CA ASP A 133 10.53 5.82 22.05
C ASP A 133 10.09 6.62 20.78
N GLY A 134 8.87 7.13 20.79
CA GLY A 134 8.59 8.43 20.15
C GLY A 134 8.44 8.46 18.62
N TRP A 135 8.32 7.31 17.95
CA TRP A 135 8.07 7.23 16.49
C TRP A 135 9.09 8.01 15.64
N HIS A 136 10.31 8.20 16.14
CA HIS A 136 11.37 8.83 15.39
C HIS A 136 12.04 7.80 14.47
N THR A 137 12.21 8.13 13.19
CA THR A 137 13.06 7.35 12.28
C THR A 137 14.51 7.45 12.76
N VAL A 138 14.92 6.52 13.62
CA VAL A 138 16.26 6.47 14.23
C VAL A 138 17.33 5.98 13.26
N ASN A 139 16.94 5.25 12.21
CA ASN A 139 17.83 4.74 11.17
C ASN A 139 17.07 4.71 9.83
N LYS A 140 17.75 5.03 8.72
CA LYS A 140 17.20 4.98 7.35
C LYS A 140 17.37 3.61 6.68
N GLY A 141 17.93 2.64 7.41
CA GLY A 141 18.39 1.37 6.85
C GLY A 141 19.76 1.52 6.19
N ASP A 142 20.33 0.39 5.82
CA ASP A 142 21.60 0.30 5.09
C ASP A 142 21.33 -0.20 3.66
N GLU A 143 22.10 0.30 2.69
CA GLU A 143 22.16 -0.33 1.38
C GLU A 143 22.93 -1.64 1.51
N ILE A 144 22.25 -2.75 1.25
CA ILE A 144 22.78 -4.10 1.44
C ILE A 144 23.38 -4.70 0.17
N GLU A 145 22.91 -4.25 -1.01
CA GLU A 145 23.39 -4.69 -2.31
C GLU A 145 23.05 -3.67 -3.39
N GLY A 146 23.90 -3.55 -4.42
CA GLY A 146 23.69 -2.65 -5.55
C GLY A 146 24.45 -3.10 -6.79
N VAL A 147 23.86 -2.88 -7.97
CA VAL A 147 24.48 -3.22 -9.25
C VAL A 147 24.36 -2.04 -10.22
N GLU A 148 25.48 -1.71 -10.88
CA GLU A 148 25.45 -0.79 -12.01
C GLU A 148 24.91 -1.50 -13.25
N VAL A 149 23.78 -0.99 -13.76
CA VAL A 149 23.15 -1.51 -14.97
C VAL A 149 23.24 -0.49 -16.10
N SER A 150 23.57 -0.97 -17.30
CA SER A 150 23.51 -0.17 -18.52
C SER A 150 22.20 -0.43 -19.26
N GLY A 151 21.65 0.60 -19.89
CA GLY A 151 20.40 0.51 -20.65
C GLY A 151 19.33 1.48 -20.18
N THR A 152 18.13 1.34 -20.74
CA THR A 152 16.99 2.25 -20.48
C THR A 152 15.77 1.52 -19.91
N THR A 153 15.81 0.19 -19.85
CA THR A 153 14.73 -0.65 -19.30
C THR A 153 15.37 -1.72 -18.43
N ILE A 154 14.81 -1.90 -17.24
CA ILE A 154 15.18 -2.94 -16.29
C ILE A 154 13.90 -3.64 -15.82
N TRP A 155 13.98 -4.95 -15.65
CA TRP A 155 12.95 -5.74 -15.00
C TRP A 155 13.46 -6.08 -13.62
N LEU A 156 12.66 -5.77 -12.61
CA LEU A 156 12.92 -6.12 -11.22
C LEU A 156 11.95 -7.23 -10.82
N ARG A 157 12.43 -8.21 -10.05
CA ARG A 157 11.63 -9.31 -9.54
C ARG A 157 11.96 -9.53 -8.07
N LEU A 158 10.92 -9.78 -7.30
CA LEU A 158 10.98 -10.28 -5.95
C LEU A 158 10.18 -11.58 -5.90
N GLU A 159 10.81 -12.63 -5.40
CA GLU A 159 10.17 -13.90 -5.08
C GLU A 159 10.17 -14.06 -3.56
N VAL A 160 9.00 -14.27 -2.96
CA VAL A 160 8.85 -14.39 -1.50
C VAL A 160 8.22 -15.73 -1.17
N GLY A 161 8.88 -16.48 -0.29
CA GLY A 161 8.27 -17.63 0.35
C GLY A 161 7.17 -17.18 1.32
N VAL A 162 5.92 -17.49 1.02
CA VAL A 162 4.77 -17.13 1.88
C VAL A 162 4.34 -18.29 2.80
N ASN A 163 5.12 -19.38 2.87
CA ASN A 163 4.80 -20.52 3.72
C ASN A 163 5.31 -20.28 5.15
N SER A 164 4.38 -20.25 6.09
CA SER A 164 4.49 -19.65 7.42
C SER A 164 5.45 -20.34 8.41
N LEU A 165 6.17 -21.39 8.02
CA LEU A 165 6.97 -22.18 8.96
C LEU A 165 8.44 -22.37 8.60
N TYR A 166 8.87 -22.21 7.34
CA TYR A 166 10.22 -22.64 6.95
C TYR A 166 10.94 -21.81 5.88
N ASP A 167 10.23 -21.04 5.05
CA ASP A 167 10.87 -20.27 3.98
C ASP A 167 10.21 -18.90 3.88
N GLN A 168 10.78 -17.94 4.61
CA GLN A 168 10.38 -16.53 4.63
C GLN A 168 11.47 -15.66 3.99
N GLU A 169 12.17 -16.19 2.99
CA GLU A 169 13.21 -15.43 2.29
C GLU A 169 12.63 -14.68 1.09
N GLY A 170 12.98 -13.40 1.01
CA GLY A 170 12.84 -12.57 -0.18
C GLY A 170 14.07 -12.74 -1.07
N ARG A 171 13.84 -13.15 -2.32
CA ARG A 171 14.88 -13.27 -3.35
C ARG A 171 14.68 -12.17 -4.38
N PHE A 172 15.61 -11.23 -4.42
CA PHE A 172 15.62 -10.16 -5.41
C PHE A 172 16.43 -10.57 -6.64
N SER A 173 15.91 -10.27 -7.82
CA SER A 173 16.61 -10.46 -9.08
C SER A 173 16.27 -9.36 -10.08
N PHE A 174 17.14 -9.17 -11.06
CA PHE A 174 16.95 -8.19 -12.12
C PHE A 174 17.28 -8.75 -13.50
N SER A 175 16.80 -8.08 -14.55
CA SER A 175 17.11 -8.42 -15.93
C SER A 175 17.17 -7.17 -16.80
N THR A 176 18.03 -7.19 -17.83
CA THR A 176 18.15 -6.12 -18.84
C THR A 176 17.55 -6.50 -20.20
N ASP A 177 17.15 -7.76 -20.39
CA ASP A 177 16.48 -8.26 -21.60
C ASP A 177 15.04 -8.74 -21.32
N GLY A 178 14.63 -8.80 -20.05
CA GLY A 178 13.32 -9.26 -19.61
C GLY A 178 13.14 -10.78 -19.64
N VAL A 179 14.21 -11.54 -19.95
CA VAL A 179 14.20 -12.99 -20.13
C VAL A 179 15.13 -13.66 -19.13
N ASN A 180 16.38 -13.22 -19.08
CA ASN A 180 17.43 -13.77 -18.22
C ASN A 180 17.52 -12.94 -16.95
N PHE A 181 17.21 -13.56 -15.80
CA PHE A 181 17.24 -12.90 -14.50
C PHE A 181 18.49 -13.29 -13.72
N GLU A 182 19.19 -12.28 -13.22
CA GLU A 182 20.38 -12.41 -12.38
C GLU A 182 20.01 -12.07 -10.93
N SER A 183 20.59 -12.82 -9.97
CA SER A 183 20.36 -12.56 -8.54
C SER A 183 20.90 -11.19 -8.15
N LEU A 184 20.13 -10.45 -7.35
CA LEU A 184 20.57 -9.20 -6.74
C LEU A 184 20.85 -9.46 -5.26
N GLY A 185 22.09 -9.87 -4.98
CA GLY A 185 22.54 -10.20 -3.64
C GLY A 185 22.08 -11.58 -3.17
N GLU A 186 22.34 -11.83 -1.89
CA GLU A 186 21.91 -13.05 -1.21
C GLU A 186 20.41 -12.99 -0.84
N PRO A 187 19.76 -14.14 -0.59
CA PRO A 187 18.39 -14.16 -0.08
C PRO A 187 18.28 -13.40 1.24
N HIS A 188 17.30 -12.51 1.32
CA HIS A 188 17.06 -11.69 2.50
C HIS A 188 16.00 -12.35 3.38
N GLN A 189 16.31 -12.52 4.66
CA GLN A 189 15.33 -12.97 5.64
C GLN A 189 14.33 -11.83 5.85
N GLU A 190 13.07 -12.04 5.49
CA GLU A 190 12.00 -11.08 5.80
C GLU A 190 11.90 -10.95 7.33
N ILE A 191 11.69 -9.73 7.82
CA ILE A 191 11.81 -9.40 9.23
C ILE A 191 10.74 -10.15 10.07
N ASP A 192 11.13 -10.47 11.31
CA ASP A 192 10.38 -11.08 12.41
C ASP A 192 9.91 -12.54 12.27
N ARG A 193 10.64 -13.44 12.96
CA ARG A 193 10.32 -14.87 13.12
C ARG A 193 9.12 -15.15 14.03
N GLY A 194 8.59 -14.13 14.72
CA GLY A 194 7.44 -14.24 15.61
C GLY A 194 6.09 -14.08 14.90
N PHE A 195 6.10 -13.52 13.69
CA PHE A 195 4.90 -13.22 12.93
C PHE A 195 4.89 -14.03 11.64
N VAL A 196 3.80 -14.77 11.43
CA VAL A 196 3.47 -15.27 10.09
C VAL A 196 3.29 -14.06 9.20
N TYR A 197 4.13 -13.86 8.18
CA TYR A 197 4.06 -12.82 7.13
C TYR A 197 3.15 -11.62 7.49
N PHE A 198 3.72 -10.56 8.05
CA PHE A 198 2.94 -9.38 8.39
C PHE A 198 2.44 -8.70 7.11
N MET A 199 1.11 -8.59 6.95
CA MET A 199 0.47 -7.98 5.76
C MET A 199 0.82 -6.49 5.56
N GLY A 200 1.51 -5.87 6.52
CA GLY A 200 2.06 -4.52 6.39
C GLY A 200 3.40 -4.43 5.66
N TYR A 201 4.04 -5.55 5.27
CA TYR A 201 5.24 -5.48 4.43
C TYR A 201 4.91 -4.88 3.07
N ARG A 202 5.54 -3.76 2.74
CA ARG A 202 5.39 -3.06 1.45
C ARG A 202 6.73 -3.07 0.73
N TYR A 203 6.72 -3.54 -0.51
CA TYR A 203 7.88 -3.46 -1.40
C TYR A 203 7.70 -2.26 -2.32
N GLY A 204 8.68 -1.36 -2.33
CA GLY A 204 8.65 -0.12 -3.09
C GLY A 204 9.84 -0.02 -4.03
N VAL A 205 9.62 0.57 -5.20
CA VAL A 205 10.71 1.03 -6.08
C VAL A 205 10.93 2.50 -5.80
N PHE A 206 12.11 2.84 -5.31
CA PHE A 206 12.51 4.21 -5.03
C PHE A 206 13.45 4.70 -6.11
N ASN A 207 13.19 5.90 -6.64
CA ASN A 207 14.07 6.58 -7.58
C ASN A 207 14.62 7.85 -6.92
N TYR A 208 15.94 7.95 -6.78
CA TYR A 208 16.62 9.13 -6.28
C TYR A 208 17.83 9.46 -7.16
N ALA A 209 18.02 10.75 -7.45
CA ALA A 209 19.13 11.20 -8.28
C ALA A 209 20.40 11.39 -7.43
N THR A 210 21.51 10.76 -7.85
CA THR A 210 22.80 10.82 -7.14
C THR A 210 23.76 11.89 -7.66
N LEU A 211 23.57 12.36 -8.91
CA LEU A 211 24.49 13.29 -9.58
C LEU A 211 23.94 14.72 -9.73
N ALA A 212 22.70 14.86 -10.18
CA ALA A 212 22.06 16.15 -10.41
C ALA A 212 20.55 16.05 -10.23
N ARG A 213 19.88 17.16 -9.91
CA ARG A 213 18.42 17.20 -9.81
C ARG A 213 17.79 16.92 -11.18
N GLY A 214 16.69 16.16 -11.20
CA GLY A 214 16.01 15.73 -12.41
C GLY A 214 16.20 14.23 -12.68
N GLY A 215 15.49 13.72 -13.69
CA GLY A 215 15.40 12.29 -13.99
C GLY A 215 14.08 11.68 -13.51
N ALA A 216 13.57 10.72 -14.27
CA ALA A 216 12.32 10.03 -13.96
C ALA A 216 12.44 8.56 -14.34
N VAL A 217 11.83 7.68 -13.54
CA VAL A 217 11.61 6.28 -13.86
C VAL A 217 10.13 6.10 -14.16
N THR A 218 9.82 5.39 -15.23
CA THR A 218 8.44 5.02 -15.57
C THR A 218 8.26 3.53 -15.34
N ILE A 219 7.35 3.16 -14.44
CA ILE A 219 6.95 1.76 -14.25
C ILE A 219 5.98 1.40 -15.39
N LYS A 220 6.48 0.70 -16.40
CA LYS A 220 5.66 0.30 -17.57
C LYS A 220 4.63 -0.78 -17.26
N SER A 221 4.94 -1.67 -16.32
CA SER A 221 4.07 -2.77 -15.93
C SER A 221 4.47 -3.32 -14.56
N LEU A 222 3.49 -3.81 -13.80
CA LEU A 222 3.68 -4.62 -12.60
C LEU A 222 2.87 -5.90 -12.79
N SER A 223 3.46 -7.05 -12.48
CA SER A 223 2.76 -8.33 -12.49
C SER A 223 3.06 -9.10 -11.22
N ILE A 224 2.02 -9.61 -10.58
CA ILE A 224 2.11 -10.52 -9.43
C ILE A 224 1.71 -11.90 -9.94
N ARG A 225 2.46 -12.93 -9.54
CA ARG A 225 2.20 -14.33 -9.90
C ARG A 225 2.19 -15.15 -8.62
N GLU A 226 1.22 -16.05 -8.54
CA GLU A 226 1.09 -17.08 -7.49
C GLU A 226 1.57 -18.42 -8.05
#